data_AF-A0A7C4HJK7-F1
#
_entry.id   AF-A0A7C4HJK7-F1
#
_cell.length_a   1.000
_cell.length_b   1.000
_cell.length_c   1.000
_cell.angle_alpha   90.00
_cell.angle_beta   90.00
_cell.angle_gamma   90.00
#
_symmetry.space_group_name_H-M   'P 1'
#
loop_
_entity.id
_entity.type
_entity.pdbx_description
1 polymer ?
#
loop_
_entity_poly.entity_id
_entity_poly.type
_entity_poly.pdbx_seq_one_letter_code
_entity_poly.pdbx_strand_id
1 'polypeptide(L)'
;MRRCIMKKKLIYQIGRLENITEKLEFKIEERQFSTYLSGLALKEYFQDKNTKYIILYPVSLLLNFSAFNKLKDISEEIYKFKKEGLKLFESSENRETFLKDPSKLYSLHPHSFLADDFVVIHSIGEYKGISFSCSFEHLVFDIFTDLFMRYIEDPYDELYLDISSGHNIYVSALLEAGRLFLTLQRLQDLCCEKLLKVFLIFSEPILPQKKGIYRIYKEHELKTKSFFFILEKPKQASFENAYAEFSKKICDLLSTDREFKRKLNRYLTNAYFFYSALKNNTPLVLYSWEYDELENVTDFLKEFTNILKDRLFENYKHTSINDFSDIKKVYFNLMLYLGMIKLFKKFGITKK
;
A
#
# COMPACT_ATOMS: atom_id res chain seq x y z
N MET A 1 -19.00 13.21 29.93
CA MET A 1 -17.77 12.41 29.67
C MET A 1 -17.67 12.13 28.18
N ARG A 2 -16.85 12.87 27.43
CA ARG A 2 -16.57 12.53 26.03
C ARG A 2 -15.69 11.27 26.06
N ARG A 3 -16.22 10.12 25.66
CA ARG A 3 -15.39 8.94 25.36
C ARG A 3 -14.37 9.39 24.32
N CYS A 4 -13.09 9.41 24.70
CA CYS A 4 -12.01 9.60 23.75
C CYS A 4 -12.07 8.40 22.81
N ILE A 5 -12.59 8.59 21.60
CA ILE A 5 -12.59 7.54 20.58
C ILE A 5 -11.11 7.25 20.32
N MET A 6 -10.65 6.05 20.70
CA MET A 6 -9.27 5.66 20.49
C MET A 6 -9.02 5.58 18.98
N LYS A 7 -8.09 6.42 18.50
CA LYS A 7 -7.74 6.48 17.08
C LYS A 7 -6.92 5.27 16.70
N LYS A 8 -7.33 4.54 15.66
CA LYS A 8 -6.57 3.44 15.07
C LYS A 8 -5.39 3.98 14.28
N LYS A 9 -4.21 3.42 14.52
CA LYS A 9 -2.94 3.88 13.93
C LYS A 9 -2.26 2.74 13.20
N LEU A 10 -1.66 3.05 12.06
CA LEU A 10 -0.91 2.10 11.26
C LEU A 10 0.47 2.66 10.94
N ILE A 11 1.53 1.89 11.19
CA ILE A 11 2.92 2.28 10.96
C ILE A 11 3.52 1.36 9.90
N TYR A 12 4.10 1.92 8.84
CA TYR A 12 4.82 1.19 7.80
C TYR A 12 6.29 1.57 7.82
N GLN A 13 7.17 0.58 7.81
CA GLN A 13 8.61 0.79 7.78
C GLN A 13 9.29 -0.18 6.83
N ILE A 14 10.28 0.28 6.06
CA ILE A 14 11.11 -0.63 5.24
C ILE A 14 12.02 -1.45 6.15
N GLY A 15 11.96 -2.78 6.03
CA GLY A 15 12.81 -3.71 6.75
C GLY A 15 14.28 -3.67 6.29
N ARG A 16 15.18 -4.16 7.15
CA ARG A 16 16.62 -4.23 6.90
C ARG A 16 17.21 -5.54 7.41
N LEU A 17 18.30 -5.97 6.79
CA LEU A 17 19.04 -7.19 7.17
C LEU A 17 20.35 -6.87 7.94
N GLU A 18 20.70 -5.60 8.04
CA GLU A 18 21.87 -5.15 8.80
C GLU A 18 21.49 -4.84 10.24
N ASN A 19 22.39 -5.16 11.17
CA ASN A 19 22.25 -4.91 12.61
C ASN A 19 20.92 -5.39 13.21
N ILE A 20 20.38 -6.51 12.70
CA ILE A 20 19.06 -7.02 13.13
C ILE A 20 19.03 -7.48 14.59
N THR A 21 20.19 -7.76 15.18
CA THR A 21 20.34 -8.24 16.56
C THR A 21 20.72 -7.15 17.55
N GLU A 22 21.04 -5.93 17.08
CA GLU A 22 21.51 -4.85 17.93
C GLU A 22 20.37 -3.87 18.21
N LYS A 23 20.13 -3.59 19.49
CA LYS A 23 19.21 -2.53 19.90
C LYS A 23 19.86 -1.18 19.70
N LEU A 24 19.05 -0.22 19.30
CA LEU A 24 19.38 1.19 19.16
C LEU A 24 18.56 1.99 20.17
N GLU A 25 19.15 3.10 20.63
CA GLU A 25 18.47 4.03 21.53
C GLU A 25 17.79 5.11 20.70
N PHE A 26 16.46 5.17 20.76
CA PHE A 26 15.64 6.17 20.10
C PHE A 26 15.05 7.15 21.11
N LYS A 27 14.89 8.42 20.72
CA LYS A 27 14.20 9.45 21.52
C LYS A 27 13.02 10.02 20.74
N ILE A 28 11.82 9.91 21.30
CA ILE A 28 10.61 10.57 20.79
C ILE A 28 10.15 11.55 21.87
N GLU A 29 10.14 12.84 21.54
CA GLU A 29 9.94 13.92 22.53
C GLU A 29 10.91 13.73 23.70
N GLU A 30 10.43 13.59 24.95
CA GLU A 30 11.27 13.37 26.14
C GLU A 30 11.43 11.89 26.55
N ARG A 31 10.86 10.95 25.79
CA ARG A 31 10.89 9.51 26.11
C ARG A 31 11.98 8.81 25.30
N GLN A 32 12.69 7.89 25.96
CA GLN A 32 13.71 7.05 25.34
C GLN A 32 13.23 5.61 25.21
N PHE A 33 13.62 4.95 24.12
CA PHE A 33 13.21 3.61 23.75
C PHE A 33 14.42 2.83 23.23
N SER A 34 14.64 1.62 23.77
CA SER A 34 15.74 0.74 23.37
C SER A 34 15.19 -0.41 22.52
N THR A 35 15.18 -0.22 21.20
CA THR A 35 14.51 -1.13 20.24
C THR A 35 15.35 -1.35 18.98
N TYR A 36 14.95 -2.31 18.13
CA TYR A 36 15.71 -2.63 16.91
C TYR A 36 15.41 -1.70 15.73
N LEU A 37 14.22 -1.08 15.71
CA LEU A 37 13.71 -0.28 14.60
C LEU A 37 12.92 0.92 15.15
N SER A 38 13.00 2.05 14.46
CA SER A 38 12.29 3.28 14.82
C SER A 38 10.76 3.11 14.86
N GLY A 39 10.18 2.29 13.99
CA GLY A 39 8.75 2.00 14.00
C GLY A 39 8.29 1.23 15.23
N LEU A 40 9.16 0.37 15.79
CA LEU A 40 8.91 -0.28 17.08
C LEU A 40 8.94 0.74 18.23
N ALA A 41 9.93 1.65 18.23
CA ALA A 41 9.96 2.73 19.21
C ALA A 41 8.71 3.62 19.12
N LEU A 42 8.21 3.88 17.90
CA LEU A 42 6.98 4.65 17.68
C LEU A 42 5.74 3.90 18.18
N LYS A 43 5.64 2.59 17.94
CA LYS A 43 4.57 1.74 18.47
C LYS A 43 4.58 1.74 20.01
N GLU A 44 5.74 1.55 20.61
CA GLU A 44 5.93 1.63 22.06
C GLU A 44 5.59 3.02 22.62
N TYR A 45 5.91 4.09 21.91
CA TYR A 45 5.58 5.46 22.32
C TYR A 45 4.06 5.67 22.40
N PHE A 46 3.29 5.15 21.43
CA PHE A 46 1.84 5.31 21.44
C PHE A 46 1.14 4.52 22.56
N GLN A 47 1.71 3.41 23.02
CA GLN A 47 1.16 2.55 24.08
C GLN A 47 -0.32 2.14 23.85
N ASP A 48 -0.76 2.17 22.59
CA ASP A 48 -2.15 2.00 22.20
C ASP A 48 -2.33 0.66 21.50
N LYS A 49 -3.21 -0.19 22.04
CA LYS A 49 -3.52 -1.51 21.48
C LYS A 49 -4.09 -1.43 20.05
N ASN A 50 -4.54 -0.26 19.62
CA ASN A 50 -5.04 0.00 18.26
C ASN A 50 -3.95 0.49 17.29
N THR A 51 -2.68 0.43 17.70
CA THR A 51 -1.53 0.72 16.84
C THR A 51 -0.97 -0.57 16.26
N LYS A 52 -1.00 -0.69 14.94
CA LYS A 52 -0.38 -1.79 14.19
C LYS A 52 0.91 -1.31 13.52
N TYR A 53 1.92 -2.16 13.51
CA TYR A 53 3.23 -1.94 12.92
C TYR A 53 3.50 -3.02 11.86
N ILE A 54 3.73 -2.57 10.63
CA ILE A 54 3.89 -3.39 9.44
C ILE A 54 5.29 -3.16 8.87
N ILE A 55 6.01 -4.23 8.59
CA ILE A 55 7.32 -4.15 7.95
C ILE A 55 7.20 -4.48 6.46
N LEU A 56 7.77 -3.62 5.62
CA LEU A 56 7.89 -3.83 4.19
C LEU A 56 9.28 -4.41 3.87
N TYR A 57 9.33 -5.62 3.34
CA TYR A 57 10.58 -6.25 2.93
C TYR A 57 10.73 -6.28 1.42
N PRO A 58 11.74 -5.62 0.83
CA PRO A 58 12.11 -5.89 -0.55
C PRO A 58 12.54 -7.35 -0.69
N VAL A 59 11.99 -8.10 -1.64
CA VAL A 59 12.29 -9.53 -1.82
C VAL A 59 13.80 -9.80 -1.94
N SER A 60 14.55 -8.89 -2.55
CA SER A 60 16.01 -8.97 -2.72
C SER A 60 16.80 -8.89 -1.41
N LEU A 61 16.20 -8.44 -0.31
CA LEU A 61 16.89 -8.21 0.96
C LEU A 61 17.59 -9.48 1.46
N LEU A 62 16.93 -10.64 1.33
CA LEU A 62 17.48 -11.93 1.75
C LEU A 62 18.39 -12.59 0.71
N LEU A 63 18.64 -11.96 -0.45
CA LEU A 63 19.60 -12.46 -1.44
C LEU A 63 21.05 -12.04 -1.11
N ASN A 64 21.32 -11.62 0.13
CA ASN A 64 22.64 -11.18 0.58
C ASN A 64 23.35 -12.25 1.43
N PHE A 65 24.10 -13.14 0.77
CA PHE A 65 24.92 -14.16 1.42
C PHE A 65 25.86 -13.61 2.51
N SER A 66 26.48 -12.45 2.25
CA SER A 66 27.44 -11.85 3.18
C SER A 66 26.77 -11.36 4.47
N ALA A 67 25.50 -10.93 4.39
CA ALA A 67 24.75 -10.53 5.58
C ALA A 67 24.45 -11.74 6.45
N PHE A 68 24.01 -12.87 5.86
CA PHE A 68 23.76 -14.11 6.60
C PHE A 68 25.01 -14.67 7.29
N ASN A 69 26.18 -14.64 6.63
CA ASN A 69 27.43 -15.10 7.25
C ASN A 69 27.88 -14.25 8.44
N LYS A 70 27.51 -12.97 8.46
CA LYS A 70 27.84 -12.05 9.57
C LYS A 70 26.89 -12.22 10.76
N LEU A 71 25.76 -12.92 10.61
CA LEU A 71 24.84 -13.15 11.71
C LEU A 71 25.48 -14.07 12.75
N LYS A 72 25.51 -13.58 13.99
CA LYS A 72 25.95 -14.35 15.16
C LYS A 72 24.79 -15.18 15.67
N ASP A 73 25.05 -16.44 15.99
CA ASP A 73 24.06 -17.40 16.49
C ASP A 73 23.81 -17.16 17.99
N ILE A 74 23.18 -16.03 18.30
CA ILE A 74 22.92 -15.58 19.68
C ILE A 74 21.59 -16.07 20.24
N SER A 75 20.71 -16.63 19.40
CA SER A 75 19.45 -17.26 19.80
C SER A 75 19.08 -18.37 18.82
N GLU A 76 18.17 -19.27 19.23
CA GLU A 76 17.68 -20.38 18.40
C GLU A 76 16.93 -19.87 17.16
N GLU A 77 16.16 -18.79 17.30
CA GLU A 77 15.42 -18.17 16.20
C GLU A 77 16.37 -17.59 15.16
N ILE A 78 17.43 -16.91 15.59
CA ILE A 78 18.45 -16.35 14.68
C ILE A 78 19.21 -17.47 13.99
N TYR A 79 19.57 -18.52 14.72
CA TYR A 79 20.22 -19.70 14.13
C TYR A 79 19.33 -20.36 13.06
N LYS A 80 18.04 -20.55 13.35
CA LYS A 80 17.06 -21.11 12.40
C LYS A 80 16.91 -20.21 11.16
N PHE A 81 16.71 -18.91 11.36
CA PHE A 81 16.61 -17.94 10.26
C PHE A 81 17.86 -17.94 9.38
N LYS A 82 19.05 -17.94 10.00
CA LYS A 82 20.33 -18.01 9.28
C LYS A 82 20.47 -19.30 8.49
N LYS A 83 20.17 -20.45 9.12
CA LYS A 83 20.23 -21.76 8.47
C LYS A 83 19.31 -21.85 7.26
N GLU A 84 18.05 -21.44 7.39
CA GLU A 84 17.11 -21.44 6.27
C GLU A 84 17.50 -20.43 5.18
N GLY A 85 18.00 -19.25 5.56
CA GLY A 85 18.48 -18.26 4.61
C GLY A 85 19.72 -18.71 3.81
N LEU A 86 20.62 -19.46 4.43
CA LEU A 86 21.80 -20.01 3.74
C LEU A 86 21.43 -21.05 2.67
N LYS A 87 20.32 -21.79 2.84
CA LYS A 87 19.82 -22.74 1.83
C LYS A 87 19.51 -22.08 0.49
N LEU A 88 19.18 -20.79 0.48
CA LEU A 88 18.97 -20.04 -0.76
C LEU A 88 20.19 -20.08 -1.68
N PHE A 89 21.40 -20.25 -1.13
CA PHE A 89 22.63 -20.22 -1.90
C PHE A 89 23.16 -21.61 -2.28
N GLU A 90 22.47 -22.68 -1.87
CA GLU A 90 22.86 -24.06 -2.18
C GLU A 90 22.49 -24.47 -3.62
N SER A 91 21.40 -23.94 -4.19
CA SER A 91 20.95 -24.27 -5.55
C SER A 91 20.18 -23.11 -6.22
N SER A 92 20.03 -23.15 -7.55
CA SER A 92 19.12 -22.24 -8.27
C SER A 92 17.65 -22.53 -7.97
N GLU A 93 17.28 -23.79 -7.80
CA GLU A 93 15.91 -24.22 -7.50
C GLU A 93 15.40 -23.67 -6.18
N ASN A 94 16.26 -23.60 -5.15
CA ASN A 94 15.92 -22.99 -3.86
C ASN A 94 15.61 -21.50 -4.02
N ARG A 95 16.34 -20.79 -4.89
CA ARG A 95 16.11 -19.37 -5.18
C ARG A 95 14.81 -19.15 -5.93
N GLU A 96 14.52 -19.98 -6.93
CA GLU A 96 13.26 -19.88 -7.67
C GLU A 96 12.05 -20.19 -6.79
N THR A 97 12.16 -21.20 -5.91
CA THR A 97 11.12 -21.52 -4.93
C THR A 97 10.88 -20.35 -3.97
N PHE A 98 11.94 -19.73 -3.47
CA PHE A 98 11.85 -18.52 -2.63
C PHE A 98 11.20 -17.35 -3.37
N LEU A 99 11.52 -17.13 -4.65
CA LEU A 99 10.95 -16.02 -5.44
C LEU A 99 9.47 -16.22 -5.79
N LYS A 100 8.94 -17.44 -5.69
CA LYS A 100 7.50 -17.71 -5.81
C LYS A 100 6.76 -17.48 -4.50
N ASP A 101 7.38 -17.82 -3.36
CA ASP A 101 6.77 -17.67 -2.03
C ASP A 101 7.82 -17.25 -0.98
N PRO A 102 8.21 -15.95 -0.95
CA PRO A 102 9.24 -15.46 -0.05
C PRO A 102 8.75 -15.36 1.40
N SER A 103 7.42 -15.32 1.61
CA SER A 103 6.78 -15.11 2.90
C SER A 103 7.20 -16.14 3.94
N LYS A 104 7.45 -17.39 3.53
CA LYS A 104 7.93 -18.46 4.43
C LYS A 104 9.26 -18.15 5.09
N LEU A 105 10.20 -17.52 4.38
CA LEU A 105 11.49 -17.17 4.95
C LEU A 105 11.43 -15.84 5.71
N TYR A 106 10.66 -14.87 5.23
CA TYR A 106 10.46 -13.60 5.94
C TYR A 106 9.70 -13.74 7.25
N SER A 107 8.83 -14.74 7.41
CA SER A 107 8.19 -15.03 8.69
C SER A 107 9.18 -15.49 9.77
N LEU A 108 10.37 -15.99 9.37
CA LEU A 108 11.46 -16.33 10.27
C LEU A 108 12.38 -15.13 10.57
N HIS A 109 12.21 -14.00 9.88
CA HIS A 109 13.06 -12.84 10.11
C HIS A 109 12.84 -12.28 11.53
N PRO A 110 13.90 -11.98 12.32
CA PRO A 110 13.76 -11.55 13.72
C PRO A 110 12.81 -10.37 13.94
N HIS A 111 12.81 -9.40 13.03
CA HIS A 111 11.92 -8.24 13.14
C HIS A 111 10.47 -8.56 12.80
N SER A 112 10.19 -9.61 12.04
CA SER A 112 8.82 -10.04 11.74
C SER A 112 8.10 -10.56 12.98
N PHE A 113 8.82 -11.14 13.95
CA PHE A 113 8.25 -11.55 15.24
C PHE A 113 7.87 -10.37 16.15
N LEU A 114 8.43 -9.19 15.89
CA LEU A 114 8.19 -7.97 16.68
C LEU A 114 7.11 -7.08 16.05
N ALA A 115 6.83 -7.27 14.76
CA ALA A 115 5.79 -6.58 14.03
C ALA A 115 4.43 -7.25 14.20
N ASP A 116 3.35 -6.51 13.92
CA ASP A 116 2.01 -7.10 13.87
C ASP A 116 1.79 -7.85 12.56
N ASP A 117 2.50 -7.44 11.50
CA ASP A 117 2.50 -8.10 10.20
C ASP A 117 3.70 -7.67 9.34
N PHE A 118 3.89 -8.29 8.18
CA PHE A 118 4.84 -7.85 7.18
C PHE A 118 4.31 -8.05 5.76
N VAL A 119 4.89 -7.34 4.81
CA VAL A 119 4.60 -7.46 3.38
C VAL A 119 5.92 -7.60 2.64
N VAL A 120 6.01 -8.60 1.77
CA VAL A 120 7.12 -8.70 0.83
C VAL A 120 6.75 -7.91 -0.41
N ILE A 121 7.65 -7.05 -0.87
CA ILE A 121 7.48 -6.23 -2.08
C ILE A 121 8.54 -6.61 -3.11
N HIS A 122 8.28 -6.29 -4.37
CA HIS A 122 9.21 -6.51 -5.47
C HIS A 122 10.54 -5.78 -5.23
N SER A 123 11.52 -6.10 -6.06
CA SER A 123 12.82 -5.40 -6.08
C SER A 123 13.15 -4.96 -7.50
N ILE A 124 14.09 -4.02 -7.63
CA ILE A 124 14.52 -3.47 -8.92
C ILE A 124 16.03 -3.60 -9.03
N GLY A 125 16.50 -4.03 -10.20
CA GLY A 125 17.92 -4.15 -10.53
C GLY A 125 18.42 -5.59 -10.43
N GLU A 126 19.74 -5.75 -10.33
CA GLU A 126 20.38 -7.07 -10.27
C GLU A 126 21.01 -7.31 -8.90
N TYR A 127 20.66 -8.43 -8.27
CA TYR A 127 21.24 -8.87 -7.01
C TYR A 127 21.78 -10.29 -7.15
N LYS A 128 23.11 -10.43 -7.07
CA LYS A 128 23.80 -11.74 -7.10
C LYS A 128 23.41 -12.59 -8.32
N GLY A 129 23.35 -11.98 -9.51
CA GLY A 129 22.99 -12.64 -10.76
C GLY A 129 21.49 -12.86 -10.96
N ILE A 130 20.64 -12.38 -10.05
CA ILE A 130 19.19 -12.35 -10.22
C ILE A 130 18.79 -10.96 -10.66
N SER A 131 18.39 -10.84 -11.92
CA SER A 131 17.82 -9.61 -12.47
C SER A 131 16.32 -9.55 -12.19
N PHE A 132 15.89 -8.45 -11.58
CA PHE A 132 14.50 -8.10 -11.33
C PHE A 132 14.05 -7.06 -12.36
N SER A 133 13.04 -7.41 -13.16
CA SER A 133 12.57 -6.57 -14.27
C SER A 133 11.38 -5.68 -13.89
N CYS A 134 11.21 -5.37 -12.60
CA CYS A 134 10.11 -4.55 -12.12
C CYS A 134 10.41 -3.05 -12.30
N SER A 135 9.38 -2.27 -12.60
CA SER A 135 9.45 -0.80 -12.62
C SER A 135 9.19 -0.21 -11.23
N PHE A 136 9.47 1.07 -11.05
CA PHE A 136 9.14 1.81 -9.82
C PHE A 136 7.64 1.71 -9.46
N GLU A 137 6.78 1.70 -10.46
CA GLU A 137 5.33 1.67 -10.26
C GLU A 137 4.85 0.36 -9.67
N HIS A 138 5.55 -0.75 -9.93
CA HIS A 138 5.28 -2.03 -9.28
C HIS A 138 5.47 -1.91 -7.77
N LEU A 139 6.60 -1.33 -7.32
CA LEU A 139 6.85 -1.11 -5.89
C LEU A 139 5.78 -0.23 -5.25
N VAL A 140 5.35 0.82 -5.96
CA VAL A 140 4.27 1.69 -5.50
C VAL A 140 2.97 0.90 -5.35
N PHE A 141 2.63 0.04 -6.30
CA PHE A 141 1.39 -0.74 -6.29
C PHE A 141 1.41 -1.90 -5.30
N ASP A 142 2.55 -2.54 -5.04
CA ASP A 142 2.69 -3.54 -3.98
C ASP A 142 2.28 -2.94 -2.63
N ILE A 143 2.83 -1.76 -2.31
CA ILE A 143 2.58 -1.07 -1.06
C ILE A 143 1.15 -0.50 -1.03
N PHE A 144 0.72 0.14 -2.12
CA PHE A 144 -0.59 0.76 -2.23
C PHE A 144 -1.73 -0.27 -2.08
N THR A 145 -1.65 -1.42 -2.76
CA THR A 145 -2.70 -2.43 -2.70
C THR A 145 -2.84 -3.01 -1.30
N ASP A 146 -1.74 -3.21 -0.58
CA ASP A 146 -1.77 -3.63 0.82
C ASP A 146 -2.37 -2.56 1.75
N LEU A 147 -1.93 -1.29 1.63
CA LEU A 147 -2.52 -0.16 2.37
C LEU A 147 -4.03 -0.05 2.16
N PHE A 148 -4.47 -0.21 0.90
CA PHE A 148 -5.87 -0.10 0.49
C PHE A 148 -6.71 -1.22 1.07
N MET A 149 -6.26 -2.48 0.94
CA MET A 149 -6.98 -3.64 1.47
C MET A 149 -7.14 -3.56 2.99
N ARG A 150 -6.05 -3.25 3.72
CA ARG A 150 -6.11 -3.12 5.18
C ARG A 150 -7.09 -2.03 5.62
N TYR A 151 -7.13 -0.91 4.89
CA TYR A 151 -8.06 0.16 5.22
C TYR A 151 -9.51 -0.21 4.96
N ILE A 152 -9.78 -0.96 3.88
CA ILE A 152 -11.14 -1.43 3.59
C ILE A 152 -11.62 -2.45 4.65
N GLU A 153 -10.74 -3.34 5.08
CA GLU A 153 -11.06 -4.38 6.07
C GLU A 153 -11.16 -3.81 7.50
N ASP A 154 -10.20 -2.98 7.88
CA ASP A 154 -10.07 -2.40 9.21
C ASP A 154 -9.63 -0.92 9.11
N PRO A 155 -10.56 0.01 8.87
CA PRO A 155 -10.25 1.42 8.68
C PRO A 155 -9.46 2.02 9.85
N TYR A 156 -8.46 2.83 9.52
CA TYR A 156 -7.59 3.53 10.48
C TYR A 156 -7.63 5.05 10.30
N ASP A 157 -7.35 5.78 11.38
CA ASP A 157 -7.46 7.25 11.40
C ASP A 157 -6.13 7.93 11.05
N GLU A 158 -5.01 7.28 11.37
CA GLU A 158 -3.66 7.83 11.22
C GLU A 158 -2.70 6.79 10.62
N LEU A 159 -2.02 7.15 9.54
CA LEU A 159 -1.00 6.36 8.87
C LEU A 159 0.38 7.01 9.05
N TYR A 160 1.36 6.24 9.48
CA TYR A 160 2.72 6.68 9.75
C TYR A 160 3.66 5.98 8.77
N LEU A 161 4.28 6.74 7.88
CA LEU A 161 5.26 6.25 6.92
C LEU A 161 6.66 6.49 7.47
N ASP A 162 7.28 5.45 7.99
CA ASP A 162 8.61 5.51 8.57
C ASP A 162 9.69 5.26 7.51
N ILE A 163 10.40 6.33 7.16
CA ILE A 163 11.51 6.36 6.20
C ILE A 163 12.88 6.36 6.89
N SER A 164 12.93 6.14 8.21
CA SER A 164 14.19 6.12 8.99
C SER A 164 15.11 4.98 8.56
N SER A 165 14.52 3.85 8.16
CA SER A 165 15.23 2.72 7.57
C SER A 165 14.91 2.66 6.09
N GLY A 166 15.97 2.57 5.29
CA GLY A 166 15.86 2.53 3.84
C GLY A 166 16.77 3.56 3.21
N HIS A 167 17.83 3.06 2.60
CA HIS A 167 18.43 3.78 1.48
C HIS A 167 17.64 3.34 0.23
N ASN A 168 17.54 4.20 -0.78
CA ASN A 168 17.11 3.88 -2.16
C ASN A 168 15.62 4.09 -2.49
N ILE A 169 15.22 3.44 -3.59
CA ILE A 169 13.96 3.54 -4.32
C ILE A 169 12.71 3.12 -3.52
N TYR A 170 12.87 2.27 -2.49
CA TYR A 170 11.75 1.76 -1.67
C TYR A 170 11.14 2.84 -0.77
N VAL A 171 11.96 3.77 -0.27
CA VAL A 171 11.47 4.95 0.48
C VAL A 171 10.61 5.81 -0.44
N SER A 172 11.10 6.10 -1.65
CA SER A 172 10.32 6.84 -2.65
C SER A 172 9.02 6.11 -2.99
N ALA A 173 9.04 4.78 -3.12
CA ALA A 173 7.86 3.98 -3.41
C ALA A 173 6.83 4.03 -2.27
N LEU A 174 7.28 3.94 -1.01
CA LEU A 174 6.44 4.06 0.18
C LEU A 174 5.74 5.44 0.24
N LEU A 175 6.50 6.51 -0.02
CA LEU A 175 5.96 7.87 -0.04
C LEU A 175 4.93 8.05 -1.16
N GLU A 176 5.23 7.57 -2.37
CA GLU A 176 4.31 7.70 -3.50
C GLU A 176 3.06 6.82 -3.33
N ALA A 177 3.19 5.61 -2.76
CA ALA A 177 2.04 4.77 -2.41
C ALA A 177 1.15 5.45 -1.36
N GLY A 178 1.75 6.03 -0.31
CA GLY A 178 1.03 6.79 0.70
C GLY A 178 0.34 8.04 0.14
N ARG A 179 0.98 8.76 -0.79
CA ARG A 179 0.38 9.92 -1.49
C ARG A 179 -0.78 9.51 -2.39
N LEU A 180 -0.62 8.44 -3.16
CA LEU A 180 -1.67 7.88 -4.00
C LEU A 180 -2.88 7.49 -3.15
N PHE A 181 -2.64 6.73 -2.07
CA PHE A 181 -3.68 6.30 -1.14
C PHE A 181 -4.40 7.50 -0.51
N LEU A 182 -3.68 8.48 0.04
CA LEU A 182 -4.27 9.69 0.62
C LEU A 182 -5.09 10.48 -0.40
N THR A 183 -4.64 10.56 -1.65
CA THR A 183 -5.39 11.24 -2.71
C THR A 183 -6.72 10.54 -2.98
N LEU A 184 -6.72 9.21 -3.06
CA LEU A 184 -7.93 8.42 -3.26
C LEU A 184 -8.90 8.53 -2.08
N GLN A 185 -8.40 8.51 -0.85
CA GLN A 185 -9.22 8.71 0.35
C GLN A 185 -9.92 10.07 0.34
N ARG A 186 -9.21 11.12 -0.08
CA ARG A 186 -9.79 12.48 -0.20
C ARG A 186 -10.85 12.58 -1.30
N LEU A 187 -10.73 11.81 -2.37
CA LEU A 187 -11.77 11.75 -3.42
C LEU A 187 -13.02 11.02 -2.95
N GLN A 188 -12.86 10.02 -2.09
CA GLN A 188 -13.98 9.28 -1.51
C GLN A 188 -14.68 10.08 -0.40
N ASP A 189 -13.95 10.89 0.37
CA ASP A 189 -14.51 11.69 1.48
C ASP A 189 -14.90 13.11 1.05
N LEU A 190 -15.76 13.22 0.02
CA LEU A 190 -16.28 14.52 -0.46
C LEU A 190 -17.07 15.29 0.63
N CYS A 191 -17.55 14.59 1.66
CA CYS A 191 -18.28 15.18 2.78
C CYS A 191 -17.38 15.60 3.96
N CYS A 192 -16.07 15.32 3.89
CA CYS A 192 -15.08 15.61 4.94
C CYS A 192 -15.46 15.04 6.32
N GLU A 193 -16.03 13.83 6.36
CA GLU A 193 -16.49 13.20 7.60
C GLU A 193 -15.40 12.39 8.31
N LYS A 194 -14.41 11.87 7.58
CA LYS A 194 -13.33 11.03 8.11
C LYS A 194 -12.01 11.35 7.41
N LEU A 195 -11.32 12.36 7.94
CA LEU A 195 -10.03 12.75 7.41
C LEU A 195 -8.91 11.83 7.94
N LEU A 196 -8.59 10.79 7.17
CA LEU A 196 -7.33 10.04 7.35
C LEU A 196 -6.16 11.03 7.35
N LYS A 197 -5.33 10.96 8.38
CA LYS A 197 -4.07 11.71 8.44
C LYS A 197 -2.90 10.81 8.09
N VAL A 198 -1.96 11.32 7.30
CA VAL A 198 -0.74 10.60 6.94
C VAL A 198 0.46 11.40 7.42
N PHE A 199 1.33 10.78 8.20
CA PHE A 199 2.52 11.39 8.77
C PHE A 199 3.78 10.74 8.20
N LEU A 200 4.77 11.56 7.90
CA LEU A 200 6.12 11.13 7.56
C LEU A 200 6.96 11.07 8.83
N ILE A 201 7.60 9.93 9.05
CA ILE A 201 8.44 9.67 10.20
C ILE A 201 9.87 9.40 9.75
N PHE A 202 10.82 10.04 10.42
CA PHE A 202 12.25 9.80 10.18
C PHE A 202 13.05 9.99 11.46
N SER A 203 14.10 9.21 11.63
CA SER A 203 15.09 9.38 12.68
C SER A 203 16.30 10.15 12.18
N GLU A 204 17.12 10.62 13.13
CA GLU A 204 18.48 11.02 12.81
C GLU A 204 19.26 9.87 12.16
N PRO A 205 20.19 10.14 11.23
CA PRO A 205 20.96 9.12 10.54
C PRO A 205 21.77 8.25 11.51
N ILE A 206 21.64 6.93 11.36
CA ILE A 206 22.40 5.95 12.13
C ILE A 206 23.77 5.75 11.46
N LEU A 207 24.82 6.31 12.06
CA LEU A 207 26.19 6.20 11.55
C LEU A 207 26.93 5.06 12.27
N PRO A 208 27.59 4.13 11.56
CA PRO A 208 28.26 2.96 12.17
C PRO A 208 29.28 3.28 13.26
N GLN A 209 29.84 4.51 13.24
CA GLN A 209 30.92 4.94 14.13
C GLN A 209 30.44 5.70 15.37
N LYS A 210 29.15 6.05 15.46
CA LYS A 210 28.59 6.77 16.62
C LYS A 210 27.52 5.92 17.30
N LYS A 211 27.77 5.50 18.54
CA LYS A 211 26.69 5.10 19.45
C LYS A 211 26.09 6.37 20.04
N GLY A 212 24.79 6.55 19.87
CA GLY A 212 24.07 7.73 20.33
C GLY A 212 22.59 7.45 20.47
N ILE A 213 21.90 8.44 21.02
CA ILE A 213 20.44 8.46 21.09
C ILE A 213 19.94 9.13 19.81
N TYR A 214 19.15 8.42 19.00
CA TYR A 214 18.65 8.89 17.72
C TYR A 214 17.26 9.51 17.90
N ARG A 215 17.13 10.82 17.63
CA ARG A 215 15.82 11.48 17.72
C ARG A 215 14.92 11.05 16.56
N ILE A 216 13.66 10.74 16.86
CA ILE A 216 12.61 10.47 15.86
C ILE A 216 11.69 11.68 15.75
N TYR A 217 11.47 12.12 14.51
CA TYR A 217 10.57 13.22 14.16
C TYR A 217 9.26 12.65 13.63
N LYS A 218 8.12 12.98 14.27
CA LYS A 218 6.80 12.41 13.94
C LYS A 218 5.73 13.39 13.46
N GLU A 219 6.03 14.67 13.45
CA GLU A 219 5.03 15.75 13.31
C GLU A 219 4.79 16.18 11.87
N HIS A 220 5.46 15.56 10.90
CA HIS A 220 5.37 15.98 9.51
C HIS A 220 4.14 15.36 8.82
N GLU A 221 3.01 16.06 8.87
CA GLU A 221 1.79 15.65 8.14
C GLU A 221 1.96 15.84 6.62
N LEU A 222 1.79 14.77 5.85
CA LEU A 222 1.79 14.80 4.40
C LEU A 222 0.52 15.48 3.89
N LYS A 223 0.70 16.61 3.20
CA LYS A 223 -0.38 17.32 2.51
C LYS A 223 -0.29 17.04 1.02
N THR A 224 -1.31 16.40 0.46
CA THR A 224 -1.47 16.31 -1.00
C THR A 224 -2.35 17.46 -1.50
N LYS A 225 -2.12 17.95 -2.72
CA LYS A 225 -3.19 18.64 -3.46
C LYS A 225 -3.89 17.54 -4.26
N SER A 226 -5.22 17.50 -4.21
CA SER A 226 -6.01 16.49 -4.93
C SER A 226 -6.02 16.81 -6.42
N PHE A 227 -4.90 16.58 -7.11
CA PHE A 227 -4.87 16.46 -8.56
C PHE A 227 -5.09 14.99 -8.88
N PHE A 228 -6.08 14.70 -9.70
CA PHE A 228 -6.44 13.33 -10.05
C PHE A 228 -6.78 13.22 -11.52
N PHE A 229 -6.57 12.03 -12.06
CA PHE A 229 -6.89 11.72 -13.44
C PHE A 229 -8.31 11.17 -13.52
N ILE A 230 -9.13 11.82 -14.33
CA ILE A 230 -10.46 11.33 -14.69
C ILE A 230 -10.33 10.66 -16.04
N LEU A 231 -11.15 9.64 -16.28
CA LEU A 231 -11.20 9.04 -17.60
C LEU A 231 -11.54 10.10 -18.65
N GLU A 232 -10.89 9.97 -19.80
CA GLU A 232 -11.19 10.79 -20.96
C GLU A 232 -12.64 10.57 -21.39
N LYS A 233 -13.20 11.55 -22.10
CA LYS A 233 -14.55 11.45 -22.66
C LYS A 233 -14.69 10.11 -23.41
N PRO A 234 -15.75 9.33 -23.14
CA PRO A 234 -15.95 8.05 -23.79
C PRO A 234 -16.00 8.25 -25.31
N LYS A 235 -15.33 7.36 -26.05
CA LYS A 235 -15.30 7.40 -27.51
C LYS A 235 -16.63 6.93 -28.12
N GLN A 236 -17.38 6.14 -27.38
CA GLN A 236 -18.64 5.55 -27.83
C GLN A 236 -19.81 6.45 -27.43
N ALA A 237 -20.79 6.59 -28.34
CA ALA A 237 -21.96 7.43 -28.12
C ALA A 237 -23.04 6.77 -27.25
N SER A 238 -22.98 5.45 -27.03
CA SER A 238 -23.96 4.75 -26.20
C SER A 238 -23.57 4.75 -24.73
N PHE A 239 -24.54 4.99 -23.86
CA PHE A 239 -24.35 4.97 -22.41
C PHE A 239 -23.89 3.58 -21.94
N GLU A 240 -24.58 2.52 -22.40
CA GLU A 240 -24.33 1.15 -21.96
C GLU A 240 -22.92 0.64 -22.26
N ASN A 241 -22.25 1.17 -23.29
CA ASN A 241 -20.93 0.72 -23.71
C ASN A 241 -19.86 1.83 -23.67
N ALA A 242 -20.14 2.95 -22.99
CA ALA A 242 -19.29 4.15 -23.04
C ALA A 242 -17.79 3.86 -22.81
N TYR A 243 -17.47 2.90 -21.92
CA TYR A 243 -16.09 2.48 -21.59
C TYR A 243 -15.79 1.02 -21.95
N ALA A 244 -16.47 0.42 -22.93
CA ALA A 244 -16.32 -1.00 -23.23
C ALA A 244 -14.91 -1.38 -23.72
N GLU A 245 -14.26 -0.52 -24.50
CA GLU A 245 -12.87 -0.70 -24.95
C GLU A 245 -11.87 -0.58 -23.79
N PHE A 246 -12.00 0.46 -22.97
CA PHE A 246 -11.13 0.67 -21.81
C PHE A 246 -11.28 -0.49 -20.81
N SER A 247 -12.51 -0.89 -20.53
CA SER A 247 -12.81 -2.04 -19.66
C SER A 247 -12.25 -3.34 -20.24
N LYS A 248 -12.31 -3.52 -21.57
CA LYS A 248 -11.66 -4.67 -22.24
C LYS A 248 -10.16 -4.66 -21.98
N LYS A 249 -9.48 -3.52 -22.17
CA LYS A 249 -8.04 -3.39 -21.94
C LYS A 249 -7.65 -3.79 -20.51
N ILE A 250 -8.41 -3.31 -19.50
CA ILE A 250 -8.18 -3.68 -18.09
C ILE A 250 -8.42 -5.18 -17.86
N CYS A 251 -9.48 -5.74 -18.42
CA CYS A 251 -9.77 -7.17 -18.29
C CYS A 251 -8.73 -8.06 -18.97
N ASP A 252 -8.21 -7.66 -20.13
CA ASP A 252 -7.16 -8.39 -20.83
C ASP A 252 -5.86 -8.35 -20.00
N LEU A 253 -5.52 -7.19 -19.41
CA LEU A 253 -4.36 -7.02 -18.54
C LEU A 253 -4.43 -7.89 -17.27
N LEU A 254 -5.60 -7.97 -16.65
CA LEU A 254 -5.82 -8.75 -15.42
C LEU A 254 -6.26 -10.21 -15.70
N SER A 255 -6.48 -10.54 -16.96
CA SER A 255 -7.12 -11.77 -17.47
C SER A 255 -8.38 -12.18 -16.68
N THR A 256 -9.35 -11.27 -16.62
CA THR A 256 -10.65 -11.47 -15.95
C THR A 256 -11.75 -11.85 -16.95
N ASP A 257 -12.90 -12.28 -16.42
CA ASP A 257 -14.03 -12.72 -17.25
C ASP A 257 -14.89 -11.57 -17.81
N ARG A 258 -15.94 -11.97 -18.56
CA ARG A 258 -16.91 -11.06 -19.17
C ARG A 258 -17.81 -10.36 -18.15
N GLU A 259 -18.08 -10.98 -17.01
CA GLU A 259 -18.92 -10.40 -15.97
C GLU A 259 -18.21 -9.23 -15.31
N PHE A 260 -16.94 -9.42 -14.95
CA PHE A 260 -16.07 -8.39 -14.41
C PHE A 260 -15.98 -7.20 -15.37
N LYS A 261 -15.77 -7.45 -16.67
CA LYS A 261 -15.76 -6.41 -17.70
C LYS A 261 -17.05 -5.60 -17.71
N ARG A 262 -18.21 -6.26 -17.62
CA ARG A 262 -19.52 -5.60 -17.65
C ARG A 262 -19.71 -4.73 -16.41
N LYS A 263 -19.33 -5.21 -15.23
CA LYS A 263 -19.37 -4.44 -13.97
C LYS A 263 -18.46 -3.21 -14.06
N LEU A 264 -17.21 -3.40 -14.47
CA LEU A 264 -16.25 -2.31 -14.64
C LEU A 264 -16.77 -1.23 -15.58
N ASN A 265 -17.25 -1.61 -16.76
CA ASN A 265 -17.81 -0.67 -17.72
C ASN A 265 -18.99 0.11 -17.12
N ARG A 266 -19.94 -0.56 -16.46
CA ARG A 266 -21.08 0.11 -15.81
C ARG A 266 -20.63 1.14 -14.79
N TYR A 267 -19.74 0.76 -13.87
CA TYR A 267 -19.28 1.67 -12.82
C TYR A 267 -18.49 2.86 -13.36
N LEU A 268 -17.62 2.65 -14.36
CA LEU A 268 -16.88 3.74 -15.00
C LEU A 268 -17.79 4.69 -15.78
N THR A 269 -18.79 4.14 -16.48
CA THR A 269 -19.84 4.92 -17.16
C THR A 269 -20.55 5.81 -16.15
N ASN A 270 -21.12 5.23 -15.10
CA ASN A 270 -21.87 5.99 -14.09
C ASN A 270 -21.00 7.05 -13.41
N ALA A 271 -19.79 6.67 -12.99
CA ALA A 271 -18.81 7.59 -12.42
C ALA A 271 -18.57 8.82 -13.31
N TYR A 272 -18.32 8.59 -14.59
CA TYR A 272 -18.06 9.68 -15.53
C TYR A 272 -19.29 10.57 -15.75
N PHE A 273 -20.48 9.99 -15.91
CA PHE A 273 -21.70 10.76 -16.16
C PHE A 273 -22.08 11.64 -14.96
N PHE A 274 -22.01 11.11 -13.74
CA PHE A 274 -22.23 11.90 -12.53
C PHE A 274 -21.18 12.99 -12.34
N TYR A 275 -19.91 12.66 -12.54
CA TYR A 275 -18.84 13.66 -12.50
C TYR A 275 -19.06 14.76 -13.55
N SER A 276 -19.43 14.39 -14.77
CA SER A 276 -19.71 15.32 -15.87
C SER A 276 -20.89 16.24 -15.53
N ALA A 277 -21.94 15.72 -14.91
CA ALA A 277 -23.08 16.52 -14.48
C ALA A 277 -22.68 17.55 -13.42
N LEU A 278 -21.85 17.16 -12.45
CA LEU A 278 -21.29 18.08 -11.45
C LEU A 278 -20.37 19.12 -12.09
N LYS A 279 -19.43 18.69 -12.93
CA LYS A 279 -18.44 19.57 -13.59
C LYS A 279 -19.10 20.63 -14.47
N ASN A 280 -20.18 20.27 -15.17
CA ASN A 280 -20.88 21.16 -16.10
C ASN A 280 -22.05 21.92 -15.46
N ASN A 281 -22.22 21.85 -14.14
CA ASN A 281 -23.33 22.49 -13.41
C ASN A 281 -24.71 22.10 -13.97
N THR A 282 -24.91 20.82 -14.28
CA THR A 282 -26.21 20.26 -14.72
C THR A 282 -26.81 19.32 -13.67
N PRO A 283 -27.02 19.78 -12.42
CA PRO A 283 -27.40 18.90 -11.30
C PRO A 283 -28.78 18.26 -11.44
N LEU A 284 -29.69 18.83 -12.25
CA LEU A 284 -31.01 18.23 -12.51
C LEU A 284 -30.90 16.82 -13.09
N VAL A 285 -29.85 16.57 -13.88
CA VAL A 285 -29.58 15.26 -14.49
C VAL A 285 -29.31 14.19 -13.43
N LEU A 286 -28.82 14.57 -12.24
CA LEU A 286 -28.59 13.63 -11.13
C LEU A 286 -29.88 12.97 -10.64
N TYR A 287 -31.04 13.61 -10.83
CA TYR A 287 -32.36 13.05 -10.50
C TYR A 287 -32.95 12.20 -11.63
N SER A 288 -32.26 12.08 -12.77
CA SER A 288 -32.73 11.30 -13.93
C SER A 288 -32.13 9.89 -13.98
N TRP A 289 -31.07 9.63 -13.22
CA TRP A 289 -30.35 8.35 -13.25
C TRP A 289 -30.29 7.69 -11.87
N GLU A 290 -30.33 6.36 -11.88
CA GLU A 290 -29.99 5.55 -10.71
C GLU A 290 -28.47 5.47 -10.57
N TYR A 291 -27.97 5.61 -9.34
CA TYR A 291 -26.58 5.27 -9.00
C TYR A 291 -26.52 3.91 -8.33
N ASP A 292 -25.34 3.31 -8.36
CA ASP A 292 -25.10 1.99 -7.79
C ASP A 292 -25.09 2.02 -6.26
N GLU A 293 -25.44 0.90 -5.63
CA GLU A 293 -25.29 0.75 -4.19
C GLU A 293 -23.82 0.83 -3.76
N LEU A 294 -23.59 1.50 -2.62
CA LEU A 294 -22.26 1.80 -2.10
C LEU A 294 -21.47 0.53 -1.83
N GLU A 295 -22.14 -0.47 -1.26
CA GLU A 295 -21.61 -1.78 -0.92
C GLU A 295 -21.15 -2.53 -2.17
N ASN A 296 -21.95 -2.53 -3.24
CA ASN A 296 -21.62 -3.21 -4.50
C ASN A 296 -20.37 -2.63 -5.17
N VAL A 297 -20.19 -1.31 -5.16
CA VAL A 297 -19.00 -0.66 -5.72
C VAL A 297 -17.77 -0.90 -4.83
N THR A 298 -17.97 -0.91 -3.50
CA THR A 298 -16.90 -1.20 -2.53
C THR A 298 -16.41 -2.64 -2.66
N ASP A 299 -17.32 -3.61 -2.79
CA ASP A 299 -16.97 -5.02 -2.96
C ASP A 299 -16.31 -5.28 -4.32
N PHE A 300 -16.74 -4.59 -5.38
CA PHE A 300 -16.03 -4.62 -6.66
C PHE A 300 -14.60 -4.06 -6.56
N LEU A 301 -14.38 -2.99 -5.78
CA LEU A 301 -13.03 -2.48 -5.54
C LEU A 301 -12.14 -3.46 -4.78
N LYS A 302 -12.70 -4.21 -3.82
CA LYS A 302 -11.99 -5.32 -3.15
C LYS A 302 -11.62 -6.41 -4.14
N GLU A 303 -12.58 -6.85 -4.96
CA GLU A 303 -12.38 -7.86 -6.00
C GLU A 303 -11.29 -7.42 -6.99
N PHE A 304 -11.38 -6.19 -7.51
CA PHE A 304 -10.39 -5.58 -8.40
C PHE A 304 -9.00 -5.54 -7.76
N THR A 305 -8.91 -5.16 -6.48
CA THR A 305 -7.62 -5.08 -5.77
C THR A 305 -7.02 -6.46 -5.54
N ASN A 306 -7.83 -7.46 -5.18
CA ASN A 306 -7.36 -8.84 -4.99
C ASN A 306 -6.83 -9.43 -6.29
N ILE A 307 -7.56 -9.28 -7.40
CA ILE A 307 -7.10 -9.74 -8.72
C ILE A 307 -5.78 -9.05 -9.10
N LEU A 308 -5.67 -7.74 -8.86
CA LEU A 308 -4.43 -7.01 -9.10
C LEU A 308 -3.28 -7.55 -8.23
N LYS A 309 -3.51 -7.82 -6.95
CA LYS A 309 -2.51 -8.43 -6.06
C LYS A 309 -2.08 -9.79 -6.57
N ASP A 310 -3.01 -10.65 -6.97
CA ASP A 310 -2.68 -11.98 -7.50
C ASP A 310 -1.76 -11.86 -8.71
N ARG A 311 -2.05 -10.93 -9.65
CA ARG A 311 -1.19 -10.66 -10.81
C ARG A 311 0.16 -10.05 -10.47
N LEU A 312 0.23 -9.20 -9.46
CA LEU A 312 1.48 -8.62 -8.99
C LEU A 312 2.37 -9.69 -8.38
N PHE A 313 1.82 -10.51 -7.46
CA PHE A 313 2.59 -11.41 -6.61
C PHE A 313 2.71 -12.85 -7.15
N GLU A 314 2.28 -13.12 -8.39
CA GLU A 314 2.51 -14.37 -9.11
C GLU A 314 4.00 -14.78 -9.11
N ASN A 315 4.90 -13.80 -9.27
CA ASN A 315 6.35 -14.01 -9.24
C ASN A 315 7.09 -12.72 -8.87
N TYR A 316 7.95 -12.78 -7.85
CA TYR A 316 8.66 -11.59 -7.39
C TYR A 316 9.82 -11.12 -8.29
N LYS A 317 10.15 -11.87 -9.36
CA LYS A 317 11.21 -11.53 -10.33
C LYS A 317 10.71 -10.65 -11.47
N HIS A 318 9.49 -10.93 -11.94
CA HIS A 318 8.86 -10.27 -13.08
C HIS A 318 7.35 -10.40 -12.95
N THR A 319 6.62 -9.45 -13.54
CA THR A 319 5.17 -9.44 -13.58
C THR A 319 4.69 -9.12 -14.99
N SER A 320 3.49 -9.59 -15.31
CA SER A 320 2.86 -9.43 -16.60
C SER A 320 2.30 -8.01 -16.82
N ILE A 321 2.16 -7.22 -15.76
CA ILE A 321 1.66 -5.86 -15.82
C ILE A 321 2.79 -4.93 -16.27
N ASN A 322 2.57 -4.19 -17.36
CA ASN A 322 3.58 -3.30 -17.94
C ASN A 322 3.26 -1.81 -17.81
N ASP A 323 2.02 -1.45 -17.52
CA ASP A 323 1.56 -0.06 -17.37
C ASP A 323 0.49 0.05 -16.28
N PHE A 324 0.75 0.90 -15.28
CA PHE A 324 -0.17 1.16 -14.18
C PHE A 324 -1.03 2.41 -14.38
N SER A 325 -0.82 3.19 -15.43
CA SER A 325 -1.56 4.43 -15.70
C SER A 325 -3.07 4.16 -15.74
N ASP A 326 -3.49 3.13 -16.46
CA ASP A 326 -4.91 2.79 -16.57
C ASP A 326 -5.47 2.17 -15.29
N ILE A 327 -4.67 1.39 -14.55
CA ILE A 327 -5.04 0.91 -13.22
C ILE A 327 -5.29 2.09 -12.25
N LYS A 328 -4.39 3.08 -12.24
CA LYS A 328 -4.58 4.32 -11.44
C LYS A 328 -5.89 5.02 -11.81
N LYS A 329 -6.20 5.16 -13.11
CA LYS A 329 -7.46 5.77 -13.57
C LYS A 329 -8.68 5.00 -13.04
N VAL A 330 -8.66 3.67 -13.03
CA VAL A 330 -9.76 2.87 -12.46
C VAL A 330 -9.96 3.24 -10.98
N TYR A 331 -8.92 3.21 -10.15
CA TYR A 331 -9.03 3.60 -8.74
C TYR A 331 -9.54 5.03 -8.57
N PHE A 332 -9.00 6.01 -9.30
CA PHE A 332 -9.44 7.41 -9.19
C PHE A 332 -10.93 7.58 -9.49
N ASN A 333 -11.42 6.96 -10.56
CA ASN A 333 -12.81 7.12 -10.98
C ASN A 333 -13.77 6.39 -10.02
N LEU A 334 -13.43 5.18 -9.58
CA LEU A 334 -14.27 4.43 -8.64
C LEU A 334 -14.29 5.04 -7.25
N MET A 335 -13.15 5.55 -6.76
CA MET A 335 -13.09 6.20 -5.45
C MET A 335 -13.85 7.53 -5.44
N LEU A 336 -13.74 8.32 -6.51
CA LEU A 336 -14.57 9.51 -6.69
C LEU A 336 -16.06 9.14 -6.76
N TYR A 337 -16.40 8.07 -7.48
CA TYR A 337 -17.77 7.60 -7.61
C TYR A 337 -18.37 7.19 -6.27
N LEU A 338 -17.63 6.44 -5.44
CA LEU A 338 -18.02 6.15 -4.07
C LEU A 338 -18.28 7.45 -3.26
N GLY A 339 -17.43 8.46 -3.42
CA GLY A 339 -17.64 9.77 -2.80
C GLY A 339 -18.93 10.46 -3.25
N MET A 340 -19.23 10.41 -4.55
CA MET A 340 -20.48 10.94 -5.10
C MET A 340 -21.70 10.17 -4.59
N ILE A 341 -21.67 8.84 -4.55
CA ILE A 341 -22.77 8.02 -4.01
C ILE A 341 -23.04 8.40 -2.55
N LYS A 342 -22.00 8.52 -1.71
CA LYS A 342 -22.15 8.96 -0.31
C LYS A 342 -22.80 10.33 -0.21
N LEU A 343 -22.35 11.27 -1.04
CA LEU A 343 -22.91 12.62 -1.12
C LEU A 343 -24.40 12.57 -1.50
N PHE A 344 -24.76 11.82 -2.53
CA PHE A 344 -26.14 11.71 -3.02
C PHE A 344 -27.05 11.07 -1.98
N LYS A 345 -26.61 9.97 -1.34
CA LYS A 345 -27.34 9.33 -0.23
C LYS A 345 -27.55 10.31 0.93
N LYS A 346 -26.52 11.07 1.32
CA LYS A 346 -26.60 12.06 2.41
C LYS A 346 -27.62 13.16 2.14
N PHE A 347 -27.72 13.63 0.90
CA PHE A 347 -28.65 14.70 0.50
C PHE A 347 -30.00 14.20 -0.03
N GLY A 348 -30.26 12.89 0.00
CA GLY A 348 -31.51 12.31 -0.49
C GLY A 348 -31.73 12.54 -1.99
N ILE A 349 -30.66 12.62 -2.77
CA ILE A 349 -30.75 12.70 -4.24
C ILE A 349 -31.05 11.29 -4.72
N THR A 350 -32.24 11.06 -5.28
CA THR A 350 -32.62 9.79 -5.90
C THR A 350 -33.32 10.07 -7.23
N LYS A 351 -33.34 9.09 -8.12
CA LYS A 351 -34.11 9.19 -9.37
C LYS A 351 -35.58 9.51 -9.05
N LYS A 352 -36.14 10.50 -9.75
CA LYS A 352 -37.54 10.93 -9.61
C LYS A 352 -38.42 10.37 -10.71
#